data_AF-A0A2V9CMI6-F1
#
_entry.id   AF-A0A2V9CMI6-F1
#
_cell.length_a   1.000
_cell.length_b   1.000
_cell.length_c   1.000
_cell.angle_alpha   90.00
_cell.angle_beta   90.00
_cell.angle_gamma   90.00
#
_symmetry.space_group_name_H-M   'P 1'
#
loop_
_entity.id
_entity.type
_entity.pdbx_description
1 polymer ?
#
loop_
_entity_poly.entity_id
_entity_poly.type
_entity_poly.pdbx_seq_one_letter_code
_entity_poly.pdbx_strand_id
1 'polypeptide(L)' 'MVKGERHVERIPRDWVEQVQRRLAAGREFQDAVREVLAANAQLLVLARQQRKKKKRKRH' A
#
# COMPACT_ATOMS: atom_id res chain seq x y z
N MET A 1 -0.23 13.34 0.90
CA MET A 1 -1.35 14.26 0.59
C MET A 1 -2.51 13.86 1.46
N VAL A 2 -3.10 14.78 2.21
CA VAL A 2 -4.40 14.56 2.85
C VAL A 2 -5.40 15.23 1.91
N LYS A 3 -6.38 14.47 1.39
CA LYS A 3 -7.36 14.98 0.40
C LYS A 3 -6.76 15.56 -0.89
N GLY A 4 -5.57 15.09 -1.31
CA GLY A 4 -4.91 15.59 -2.53
C GLY A 4 -4.09 16.86 -2.35
N GLU A 5 -4.11 17.46 -1.16
CA GLU A 5 -3.37 18.69 -0.88
C GLU A 5 -2.07 18.40 -0.12
N ARG A 6 -1.04 19.19 -0.43
CA ARG A 6 0.24 19.18 0.30
C ARG A 6 0.13 20.16 1.47
N HIS A 7 0.12 19.62 2.68
CA HIS A 7 0.17 20.42 3.89
C HIS A 7 1.62 20.53 4.38
N VAL A 8 2.01 21.73 4.81
CA VAL A 8 3.34 22.01 5.39
C VAL A 8 3.12 22.76 6.68
N GLU A 9 3.53 22.16 7.80
CA GLU A 9 3.49 22.78 9.12
C GLU A 9 4.90 22.98 9.66
N ARG A 10 5.09 24.06 10.41
CA ARG A 10 6.35 24.31 11.11
C ARG A 10 6.36 23.52 12.41
N ILE A 11 7.30 22.60 12.53
CA ILE A 11 7.49 21.77 13.72
C ILE A 11 8.58 22.39 14.61
N PRO A 12 8.43 22.39 15.95
CA PRO A 12 9.50 22.76 16.88
C PRO A 12 10.76 21.93 16.64
N ARG A 13 11.95 22.55 16.76
CA ARG A 13 13.23 21.86 16.52
C ARG A 13 13.41 20.62 17.39
N ASP A 14 12.94 20.70 18.64
CA ASP A 14 13.06 19.65 19.64
C ASP A 14 12.26 18.39 19.29
N TRP A 15 11.28 18.51 18.38
CA TRP A 15 10.41 17.41 17.95
C TRP A 15 10.88 16.75 16.65
N VAL A 16 11.82 17.37 15.92
CA VAL A 16 12.23 16.93 14.59
C VAL A 16 12.66 15.47 14.59
N GLU A 17 13.52 15.07 15.53
CA GLU A 17 14.05 13.70 15.59
C GLU A 17 12.94 12.67 15.87
N GLN A 18 12.04 12.96 16.81
CA GLN A 18 10.92 12.07 17.13
C GLN A 18 9.96 11.93 15.94
N VAL A 19 9.64 13.05 15.28
CA VAL A 19 8.76 13.05 14.11
C VAL A 19 9.40 12.30 12.94
N GLN A 20 10.68 12.52 12.67
CA GLN A 20 11.41 11.82 11.61
C GLN A 20 11.38 10.30 11.81
N ARG A 21 11.66 9.81 13.03
CA ARG A 21 11.58 8.38 13.35
C ARG A 21 10.19 7.80 13.08
N ARG A 22 9.14 8.48 13.52
CA ARG A 22 7.75 8.04 13.32
C ARG A 22 7.36 8.04 11.84
N LEU A 23 7.79 9.04 11.09
CA LEU A 23 7.55 9.13 9.64
C LEU A 23 8.28 8.01 8.89
N ALA A 24 9.53 7.70 9.25
CA ALA A 24 10.28 6.61 8.65
C ALA A 24 9.57 5.26 8.87
N ALA A 25 9.19 4.96 10.12
CA ALA A 25 8.47 3.73 10.44
C ALA A 25 7.11 3.65 9.72
N GLY A 26 6.37 4.77 9.68
CA GLY A 26 5.10 4.84 8.96
C GLY A 26 5.26 4.62 7.45
N ARG A 27 6.36 5.11 6.86
CA ARG A 27 6.67 4.93 5.45
C ARG A 27 6.99 3.48 5.12
N GLU A 28 7.86 2.86 5.92
CA GLU A 28 8.21 1.44 5.76
C GLU A 28 6.97 0.54 5.84
N PHE A 29 6.10 0.79 6.82
CA PHE A 29 4.83 0.08 6.94
C PHE A 29 3.93 0.26 5.71
N GLN A 30 3.78 1.49 5.21
CA GLN A 30 2.98 1.76 4.01
C GLN A 30 3.53 1.05 2.77
N ASP A 31 4.86 1.02 2.62
CA ASP A 31 5.52 0.36 1.50
C ASP A 31 5.30 -1.17 1.56
N ALA A 32 5.42 -1.79 2.73
CA ALA A 32 5.12 -3.21 2.92
C ALA A 32 3.65 -3.56 2.65
N VAL A 33 2.70 -2.75 3.15
CA VAL A 33 1.26 -2.95 2.86
C VAL A 33 0.99 -2.84 1.36
N ARG A 34 1.61 -1.86 0.68
CA ARG A 34 1.47 -1.68 -0.76
C ARG A 34 1.94 -2.91 -1.54
N GLU A 35 3.06 -3.50 -1.14
CA GLU A 35 3.59 -4.72 -1.75
C GLU A 35 2.63 -5.90 -1.61
N VAL A 36 2.13 -6.14 -0.39
CA VAL A 36 1.16 -7.22 -0.13
C VAL A 36 -0.12 -7.05 -0.95
N LEU A 37 -0.67 -5.83 -1.01
CA LEU A 37 -1.88 -5.55 -1.78
C LEU A 37 -1.64 -5.74 -3.29
N ALA A 38 -0.48 -5.35 -3.80
CA ALA A 38 -0.12 -5.55 -5.20
C ALA A 38 -0.02 -7.04 -5.54
N ALA A 39 0.66 -7.83 -4.70
CA ALA A 39 0.74 -9.28 -4.87
C ALA A 39 -0.65 -9.94 -4.83
N ASN A 40 -1.49 -9.55 -3.86
CA ASN A 40 -2.85 -10.05 -3.75
C ASN A 40 -3.72 -9.72 -4.98
N ALA A 41 -3.57 -8.52 -5.55
CA ALA A 41 -4.27 -8.14 -6.77
C ALA A 41 -3.87 -9.03 -7.96
N GLN A 42 -2.58 -9.32 -8.11
CA GLN A 42 -2.08 -10.23 -9.16
C GLN A 42 -2.62 -11.65 -8.97
N LEU A 43 -2.58 -12.18 -7.74
CA LEU A 43 -3.13 -13.51 -7.42
C LEU A 43 -4.63 -13.59 -7.70
N LEU A 44 -5.38 -12.54 -7.35
CA LEU A 44 -6.82 -12.47 -7.62
C LEU A 44 -7.14 -12.52 -9.11
N VAL A 45 -6.35 -11.85 -9.96
CA VAL A 45 -6.48 -11.91 -11.41
C VAL A 45 -6.25 -13.32 -11.92
N LEU A 46 -5.16 -13.98 -11.49
CA LEU A 46 -4.84 -15.36 -11.87
C LEU A 46 -5.94 -16.34 -11.45
N ALA A 47 -6.43 -16.23 -10.21
CA ALA A 47 -7.52 -17.06 -9.70
C ALA A 47 -8.80 -16.91 -10.54
N ARG A 48 -9.15 -15.68 -10.96
CA ARG A 48 -10.30 -15.43 -11.85
C ARG A 48 -10.11 -16.06 -13.22
N GLN A 49 -8.91 -15.96 -13.81
CA GLN A 49 -8.61 -16.60 -15.09
C GLN A 49 -8.70 -18.13 -15.00
N GLN A 50 -8.15 -18.72 -13.94
CA GLN A 50 -8.22 -20.17 -13.73
C GLN A 50 -9.66 -20.67 -13.58
N ARG A 51 -10.50 -19.94 -12.83
CA ARG A 51 -11.93 -20.23 -12.69
C ARG A 51 -12.65 -20.19 -14.04
N LYS A 52 -12.39 -19.19 -14.88
CA LYS A 52 -12.96 -19.11 -16.24
C LYS A 52 -12.55 -20.29 -17.13
N LYS A 53 -11.26 -20.66 -17.11
CA LYS A 53 -10.75 -21.83 -17.85
C LYS A 53 -11.41 -23.14 -17.40
N LYS A 54 -11.58 -23.35 -16.10
CA LYS A 54 -12.27 -24.54 -15.55
C LYS A 54 -13.74 -24.62 -15.99
N LYS A 55 -14.46 -23.50 -16.05
CA LYS A 55 -15.84 -23.47 -16.55
C LYS A 55 -15.94 -23.84 -18.03
N ARG A 56 -15.01 -23.35 -18.85
CA ARG A 56 -14.96 -23.69 -20.29
C ARG A 56 -14.68 -25.16 -20.58
N LYS A 57 -13.92 -25.85 -19.72
CA LYS A 57 -13.64 -27.29 -19.87
C LYS A 57 -14.80 -28.21 -19.47
N ARG A 58 -15.85 -27.66 -18.84
CA ARG A 58 -17.02 -28.41 -18.37
C ARG A 58 -18.22 -28.31 -19.33
N HIS A 59 -18.12 -27.47 -20.36
CA HIS A 59 -19.03 -27.40 -21.50
C HIS A 59 -18.33 -28.02 -22.71
#